data_AF-G2QKD6-F1
#
_entry.id   AF-G2QKD6-F1
#
_cell.length_a   1.000
_cell.length_b   1.000
_cell.length_c   1.000
_cell.angle_alpha   90.00
_cell.angle_beta   90.00
_cell.angle_gamma   90.00
#
_symmetry.space_group_name_H-M   'P 1'
#
loop_
_entity.id
_entity.type
_entity.pdbx_description
1 polymer ?
#
loop_
_entity_poly.entity_id
_entity_poly.type
_entity_poly.pdbx_seq_one_letter_code
_entity_poly.pdbx_strand_id
1 'polypeptide(L)' 'MKDILIGDRYRVDRRIGAGGFGLVYFGTDLELGEEVAIKLTHVRDNPEVLRSEKETYEALSGVVGIL' A
#
# COMPACT_ATOMS: atom_id res chain seq x y z
N MET A 1 -3.46 -6.66 -21.32
CA MET A 1 -3.22 -7.24 -19.98
C MET A 1 -4.44 -6.94 -19.14
N LYS A 2 -4.88 -7.88 -18.28
CA LYS A 2 -5.96 -7.59 -17.33
C LYS A 2 -5.40 -6.71 -16.21
N ASP A 3 -6.19 -5.74 -15.76
CA ASP A 3 -5.89 -4.94 -14.59
C ASP A 3 -5.79 -5.86 -13.35
N ILE A 4 -4.84 -5.54 -12.47
CA ILE A 4 -4.76 -6.15 -11.14
C ILE A 4 -5.52 -5.24 -10.19
N LEU A 5 -6.62 -5.76 -9.63
CA LEU A 5 -7.48 -5.05 -8.69
C LEU A 5 -7.34 -5.66 -7.30
N ILE A 6 -7.27 -4.79 -6.28
CA ILE A 6 -7.27 -5.17 -4.86
C ILE A 6 -8.59 -4.68 -4.25
N GLY A 7 -9.40 -5.64 -3.79
CA GLY A 7 -10.70 -5.36 -3.15
C GLY A 7 -11.65 -4.56 -4.03
N ASP A 8 -11.56 -4.71 -5.37
CA ASP A 8 -12.32 -3.97 -6.38
C ASP A 8 -12.24 -2.43 -6.29
N ARG A 9 -11.34 -1.91 -5.45
CA ARG A 9 -11.14 -0.47 -5.22
C ARG A 9 -9.80 0.02 -5.75
N TYR A 10 -8.72 -0.71 -5.54
CA TYR A 10 -7.39 -0.22 -5.91
C TYR A 10 -6.88 -0.92 -7.15
N ARG A 11 -6.55 -0.16 -8.19
CA ARG A 11 -5.84 -0.67 -9.37
C ARG A 11 -4.34 -0.57 -9.17
N VAL A 12 -3.63 -1.66 -9.39
CA VAL A 12 -2.17 -1.70 -9.37
C VAL A 12 -1.64 -1.42 -10.78
N ASP A 13 -0.89 -0.32 -10.93
CA ASP A 13 -0.46 0.15 -12.25
C ASP A 13 1.00 -0.24 -12.55
N ARG A 14 1.97 0.24 -11.75
CA ARG A 14 3.40 -0.08 -11.96
C ARG A 14 4.18 -0.15 -10.66
N ARG A 15 5.23 -0.96 -10.62
CA ARG A 15 6.16 -1.01 -9.48
C ARG A 15 6.96 0.29 -9.40
N ILE A 16 7.10 0.84 -8.20
CA ILE A 16 7.89 2.06 -7.93
C ILE A 16 8.97 1.86 -6.87
N GLY A 17 8.96 0.75 -6.13
CA GLY A 17 9.96 0.49 -5.10
C GLY A 17 10.08 -0.97 -4.69
N ALA A 18 11.14 -1.27 -3.95
CA ALA A 18 11.32 -2.52 -3.22
C ALA A 18 12.23 -2.31 -2.02
N GLY A 19 11.99 -3.09 -0.97
CA GLY A 19 12.80 -3.11 0.24
C GLY A 19 12.71 -4.46 0.95
N GLY A 20 13.30 -4.55 2.14
CA GLY A 20 13.31 -5.79 2.93
C GLY A 20 11.91 -6.30 3.31
N PHE A 21 10.91 -5.42 3.34
CA PHE A 21 9.53 -5.74 3.70
C PHE A 21 8.59 -5.89 2.48
N GLY A 22 9.14 -6.03 1.28
CA GLY A 22 8.35 -6.28 0.07
C GLY A 22 8.42 -5.18 -0.98
N LEU A 23 7.34 -5.02 -1.74
CA LEU A 23 7.28 -4.20 -2.95
C LEU A 23 6.31 -3.04 -2.78
N VAL A 24 6.61 -1.93 -3.44
CA VAL A 24 5.72 -0.75 -3.50
C VAL A 24 5.35 -0.48 -4.94
N TYR A 25 4.05 -0.28 -5.17
CA TYR A 25 3.47 0.01 -6.46
C TYR A 25 2.80 1.38 -6.46
N PHE A 26 2.88 2.07 -7.59
CA PHE A 26 1.96 3.15 -7.91
C PHE A 26 0.63 2.53 -8.35
N GLY A 27 -0.47 3.10 -7.88
CA GLY A 27 -1.81 2.67 -8.20
C GLY A 27 -2.82 3.81 -8.18
N THR A 28 -4.06 3.46 -8.48
CA THR A 28 -5.20 4.38 -8.45
C THR A 28 -6.25 3.85 -7.46
N ASP A 29 -6.73 4.69 -6.54
CA ASP A 29 -7.98 4.44 -5.83
C ASP A 29 -9.15 4.76 -6.78
N LEU A 30 -9.88 3.74 -7.22
CA LEU A 30 -10.95 3.87 -8.21
C LEU A 30 -12.22 4.50 -7.63
N GLU A 31 -12.39 4.52 -6.30
CA GLU A 31 -13.53 5.19 -5.66
C GLU A 31 -13.31 6.70 -5.59
N LEU A 32 -12.09 7.13 -5.26
CA LEU A 32 -11.74 8.55 -5.09
C LEU A 32 -11.14 9.18 -6.37
N GLY A 33 -10.65 8.36 -7.30
CA GLY A 33 -9.91 8.82 -8.48
C GLY A 33 -8.50 9.33 -8.17
N GLU A 34 -7.96 8.98 -7.00
CA GLU A 34 -6.68 9.50 -6.49
C GLU A 34 -5.52 8.54 -6.77
N GLU A 35 -4.33 9.12 -6.96
CA GLU A 35 -3.09 8.37 -7.05
C GLU A 35 -2.64 7.91 -5.65
N VAL A 36 -2.25 6.63 -5.53
CA VAL A 36 -1.85 6.04 -4.25
C VAL A 36 -0.60 5.19 -4.37
N ALA A 37 0.11 5.03 -3.26
CA ALA A 37 1.16 4.03 -3.11
C ALA A 37 0.60 2.77 -2.44
N ILE A 38 0.80 1.61 -3.05
CA ILE A 38 0.32 0.31 -2.58
C ILE A 38 1.52 -0.52 -2.13
N LYS A 39 1.62 -0.80 -0.83
CA LYS A 39 2.66 -1.66 -0.25
C LYS A 39 2.16 -3.10 -0.16
N LEU A 40 2.88 -4.04 -0.78
CA LEU A 40 2.60 -5.47 -0.74
C LEU A 40 3.77 -6.20 -0.07
N THR A 41 3.48 -6.93 1.01
CA THR A 41 4.44 -7.76 1.75
C THR A 41 4.35 -9.21 1.29
N HIS A 42 5.41 -10.01 1.50
CA HIS A 42 5.32 -11.43 1.16
C HIS A 42 4.43 -12.15 2.17
N VAL A 43 3.57 -13.05 1.71
CA VAL A 43 2.68 -13.85 2.58
C VAL A 43 3.46 -14.71 3.59
N ARG A 44 4.75 -14.97 3.32
CA ARG A 44 5.66 -15.69 4.23
C ARG A 44 6.13 -14.84 5.42
N ASP A 45 6.03 -13.52 5.30
CA ASP A 45 6.35 -12.60 6.38
C ASP A 45 5.17 -12.58 7.37
N ASN A 46 5.46 -12.46 8.67
CA ASN A 46 4.41 -12.42 9.70
C ASN A 46 3.41 -11.27 9.38
N PRO A 47 2.12 -11.56 9.11
CA PRO A 47 1.11 -10.55 8.80
C PRO A 47 0.97 -9.45 9.87
N GLU A 48 1.39 -9.72 11.10
CA GLU A 48 1.42 -8.75 12.18
C GLU A 48 2.36 -7.57 11.91
N VAL A 49 3.41 -7.74 11.11
CA VAL A 49 4.35 -6.64 10.80
C VAL A 49 3.65 -5.52 10.04
N LEU A 50 2.89 -5.87 8.98
CA LEU A 50 2.16 -4.86 8.20
C LEU A 50 1.00 -4.26 9.01
N ARG A 51 0.37 -5.05 9.89
CA ARG A 51 -0.69 -4.57 10.79
C ARG A 51 -0.14 -3.57 11.81
N SER A 52 0.97 -3.89 12.46
CA SER A 52 1.63 -3.01 13.44
C SER A 52 2.15 -1.73 12.77
N GLU A 53 2.67 -1.83 11.54
CA GLU A 53 3.05 -0.67 10.75
C GLU A 53 1.83 0.24 10.49
N LYS A 54 0.71 -0.35 10.04
CA LYS A 54 -0.55 0.39 9.85
C LYS A 54 -1.00 1.10 11.14
N GLU A 55 -1.03 0.41 12.27
CA GLU A 55 -1.43 0.98 13.57
C GLU A 55 -0.53 2.16 13.97
N THR A 56 0.78 2.07 13.67
CA THR A 56 1.74 3.16 13.91
C THR A 56 1.43 4.38 13.04
N TYR A 57 1.13 4.18 11.76
CA TYR A 57 0.73 5.27 10.86
C TYR A 57 -0.58 5.92 11.29
N GLU A 58 -1.57 5.13 11.69
CA GLU A 58 -2.85 5.65 12.20
C GLU A 58 -2.65 6.50 13.46
N ALA A 59 -1.79 6.07 14.38
CA ALA A 59 -1.47 6.82 15.60
C ALA A 59 -0.72 8.14 15.33
N LEU A 60 -0.01 8.23 14.21
CA LEU A 60 0.78 9.40 13.81
C LEU A 60 0.06 10.29 12.77
N SER A 61 -1.16 9.93 12.37
CA SER A 61 -1.94 10.68 11.39
C SER A 61 -2.12 12.14 11.80
N GLY A 62 -1.86 13.06 10.87
CA GLY A 62 -1.94 14.51 11.08
C GLY A 62 -0.62 15.16 11.53
N VAL A 63 0.43 14.38 11.79
CA VAL A 63 1.78 14.91 12.00
C VAL A 63 2.38 15.35 10.66
N VAL A 64 3.09 16.49 10.66
CA VAL A 64 3.76 17.01 9.45
C VAL A 64 4.72 15.96 8.88
N GLY A 65 4.52 15.61 7.60
CA GLY A 65 5.35 14.63 6.90
C GLY A 65 4.88 13.17 7.03
N ILE A 66 3.75 12.93 7.70
CA ILE A 66 3.10 11.61 7.78
C ILE A 66 1.75 11.70 7.07
N LEU A 67 1.61 10.93 5.99
CA LEU A 67 0.48 10.88 5.07
C LEU A 67 -0.12 9.46 5.07
#